data_AF-A0A7S1YRJ0-F1
#
_entry.id   AF-A0A7S1YRJ0-F1
#
_cell.length_a   1.000
_cell.length_b   1.000
_cell.length_c   1.000
_cell.angle_alpha   90.00
_cell.angle_beta   90.00
_cell.angle_gamma   90.00
#
_symmetry.space_group_name_H-M   'P 1'
#
loop_
_entity.id
_entity.type
_entity.pdbx_description
1 polymer ?
#
loop_
_entity_poly.entity_id
_entity_poly.type
_entity_poly.pdbx_seq_one_letter_code
_entity_poly.pdbx_strand_id
1 'polypeptide(L)'
;VQVASLSSGQKSVTKGGDVVLKKEFFEETVFGSKGKYGAYGSPTDIKVKRLPPSSPSTTTTTPNSPTIYSITFTTLTPAMRESERKVYISTYIINDQDVFMLVVGSTYNRFEKRESLLRRVAESFSVVEAPKSSLKKFNTKKIVMEEEDDE
;
A
#
# COMPACT_ATOMS: atom_id res chain seq x y z
N VAL A 1 -3.66 -6.90 1.44
CA VAL A 1 -3.91 -5.61 0.77
C VAL A 1 -3.90 -4.54 1.84
N GLN A 2 -3.35 -3.37 1.56
CA GLN A 2 -3.33 -2.21 2.45
C GLN A 2 -3.96 -1.02 1.73
N VAL A 3 -4.69 -0.17 2.45
CA VAL A 3 -5.33 1.03 1.91
C VAL A 3 -4.80 2.24 2.67
N ALA A 4 -4.50 3.31 1.96
CA ALA A 4 -4.05 4.57 2.53
C ALA A 4 -4.61 5.75 1.72
N SER A 5 -4.79 6.90 2.36
CA SER A 5 -5.18 8.14 1.68
C SER A 5 -3.96 9.00 1.39
N LEU A 6 -3.90 9.60 0.20
CA LEU A 6 -3.01 10.71 -0.15
C LEU A 6 -3.49 11.96 0.57
N SER A 7 -2.88 12.29 1.70
CA SER A 7 -3.02 13.63 2.29
C SER A 7 -2.25 14.65 1.45
N SER A 8 -2.77 15.87 1.37
CA SER A 8 -2.35 16.97 0.47
C SER A 8 -0.97 17.58 0.76
N GLY A 9 -0.03 16.83 1.31
CA GLY A 9 1.35 17.27 1.55
C GLY A 9 2.35 16.33 0.90
N GLN A 10 3.10 16.84 -0.08
CA GLN A 10 4.41 16.38 -0.62
C GLN A 10 4.71 14.88 -0.84
N LYS A 11 3.79 13.95 -0.59
CA LYS A 11 3.97 12.49 -0.59
C LYS A 11 3.74 11.85 -1.96
N SER A 12 3.30 12.66 -2.92
CA SER A 12 3.24 12.32 -4.34
C SER A 12 3.79 13.47 -5.20
N VAL A 13 4.14 13.17 -6.45
CA VAL A 13 4.49 14.15 -7.49
C VAL A 13 3.74 13.78 -8.75
N THR A 14 3.08 14.75 -9.36
CA THR A 14 2.51 14.56 -10.70
C THR A 14 3.62 14.80 -11.74
N LYS A 15 3.95 13.79 -12.54
CA LYS A 15 4.90 13.90 -13.67
C LYS A 15 4.20 13.47 -14.94
N GLY A 16 3.95 14.41 -15.85
CA GLY A 16 3.35 14.11 -17.16
C GLY A 16 1.92 13.53 -17.10
N GLY A 17 1.15 13.83 -16.05
CA GLY A 17 -0.20 13.27 -15.83
C GLY A 17 -0.24 12.07 -14.89
N ASP A 18 0.90 11.42 -14.62
CA ASP A 18 1.00 10.31 -13.68
C ASP A 18 1.27 10.79 -12.26
N VAL A 19 0.47 10.32 -11.29
CA VAL A 19 0.75 10.50 -9.85
C VAL A 19 1.80 9.48 -9.40
N VAL A 20 2.97 9.96 -8.98
CA VAL A 20 4.08 9.14 -8.50
C VAL A 20 4.20 9.26 -6.99
N LEU A 21 4.07 8.14 -6.28
CA LEU A 21 4.29 8.07 -4.83
C LEU A 21 5.78 8.20 -4.49
N LYS A 22 6.10 9.04 -3.50
CA LYS A 22 7.46 9.21 -3.00
C LYS A 22 7.80 8.22 -1.89
N LYS A 23 9.07 8.20 -1.47
CA LYS A 23 9.57 7.35 -0.38
C LYS A 23 8.82 7.60 0.93
N GLU A 24 8.56 8.87 1.25
CA GLU A 24 7.93 9.30 2.51
C GLU A 24 6.51 8.72 2.66
N PHE A 25 5.81 8.50 1.55
CA PHE A 25 4.50 7.83 1.55
C PHE A 25 4.61 6.39 2.08
N PHE A 26 5.59 5.62 1.60
CA PHE A 26 5.79 4.24 2.04
C PHE A 26 6.34 4.18 3.47
N GLU A 27 7.19 5.13 3.85
CA GLU A 27 7.71 5.27 5.20
C GLU A 27 6.60 5.46 6.24
N GLU A 28 5.58 6.24 5.92
CA GLU A 28 4.43 6.42 6.82
C GLU A 28 3.46 5.25 6.77
N THR A 29 3.10 4.79 5.58
CA THR A 29 2.00 3.84 5.41
C THR A 29 2.43 2.39 5.64
N VAL A 30 3.50 1.94 4.99
CA VAL A 30 3.92 0.53 4.99
C VAL A 30 4.95 0.25 6.08
N PHE A 31 5.86 1.20 6.30
CA PHE A 31 6.99 1.06 7.23
C PHE A 31 6.76 1.79 8.56
N GLY A 32 5.71 2.61 8.67
CA GLY A 32 5.37 3.31 9.90
C GLY A 32 4.91 2.34 10.99
N SER A 33 4.77 2.82 12.22
CA SER A 33 4.42 1.99 13.40
C SER A 33 3.11 1.20 13.25
N LYS A 34 2.14 1.74 12.50
CA LYS A 34 0.86 1.06 12.17
C LYS A 34 0.92 0.26 10.86
N GLY A 35 2.04 0.32 10.15
CA GLY A 35 2.28 -0.35 8.88
C GLY A 35 2.70 -1.80 9.04
N LYS A 36 2.71 -2.53 7.92
CA LYS A 36 3.01 -3.97 7.88
C LYS A 36 4.38 -4.34 8.48
N TYR A 37 5.38 -3.46 8.37
CA TYR A 37 6.75 -3.74 8.81
C TYR A 37 7.25 -2.85 9.95
N GLY A 38 6.39 -2.01 10.54
CA GLY A 38 6.79 -1.12 11.65
C GLY A 38 6.52 -1.67 13.05
N ALA A 39 5.96 -2.88 13.18
CA ALA A 39 5.54 -3.45 14.45
C ALA A 39 6.67 -3.59 15.50
N TYR A 40 7.91 -3.78 15.06
CA TYR A 40 9.08 -3.97 15.92
C TYR A 40 10.05 -2.78 15.83
N GLY A 41 9.58 -1.64 15.36
CA GLY A 41 10.40 -0.46 15.05
C GLY A 41 10.38 -0.14 13.55
N SER A 42 10.64 1.13 13.23
CA SER A 42 10.67 1.61 11.86
C SER A 42 11.83 0.98 11.08
N PRO A 43 11.57 0.37 9.91
CA PRO A 43 12.61 -0.08 9.00
C PRO A 43 13.64 1.01 8.63
N THR A 44 14.88 0.58 8.39
CA THR A 44 16.02 1.42 7.99
C THR A 44 16.50 1.08 6.58
N ASP A 45 17.40 1.89 6.04
CA ASP A 45 18.04 1.70 4.72
C ASP A 45 17.05 1.54 3.55
N ILE A 46 15.91 2.22 3.66
CA ILE A 46 14.80 2.12 2.72
C ILE A 46 15.22 2.70 1.37
N LYS A 47 15.30 1.83 0.36
CA LYS A 47 15.60 2.16 -1.04
C LYS A 47 14.38 1.87 -1.90
N VAL A 48 13.79 2.91 -2.48
CA VAL A 48 12.57 2.80 -3.32
C VAL A 48 12.95 2.95 -4.79
N LYS A 49 12.52 1.99 -5.62
CA LYS A 49 12.71 2.01 -7.08
C LYS A 49 11.38 1.73 -7.79
N ARG A 50 10.90 2.68 -8.60
CA ARG A 50 9.78 2.43 -9.52
C ARG A 50 10.25 1.46 -10.61
N LEU A 51 9.49 0.40 -10.85
CA LEU A 51 9.76 -0.54 -11.93
C LEU A 51 9.07 -0.07 -13.23
N PRO A 52 9.70 -0.27 -14.39
CA PRO A 52 9.02 -0.06 -15.65
C PRO A 52 7.89 -1.11 -15.82
N PRO A 53 6.83 -0.77 -16.57
CA PRO A 53 5.82 -1.76 -16.94
C PRO A 53 6.48 -2.94 -17.68
N SER A 54 6.01 -4.16 -17.39
CA SER A 54 6.55 -5.41 -17.95
C SER A 54 6.23 -5.64 -19.42
N SER A 55 5.28 -4.90 -20.00
CA SER A 55 4.94 -4.94 -21.42
C SER A 55 5.13 -3.57 -22.07
N PRO A 56 5.94 -3.44 -23.15
CA PRO A 56 6.07 -2.20 -23.93
C PRO A 56 4.89 -1.93 -24.89
N SER A 57 3.82 -2.72 -24.84
CA SER A 57 2.53 -2.44 -25.49
C SER A 57 1.57 -2.09 -24.36
N THR A 58 1.33 -0.81 -24.06
CA THR A 58 0.50 0.04 -24.89
C THR A 58 0.84 1.51 -24.58
N THR A 59 1.20 2.29 -25.60
CA THR A 59 1.26 3.76 -25.59
C THR A 59 -0.12 4.42 -25.45
N THR A 60 -1.11 3.68 -24.92
CA THR A 60 -2.35 4.24 -24.42
C THR A 60 -2.49 3.81 -22.98
N THR A 61 -2.68 4.82 -22.15
CA THR A 61 -3.20 4.77 -20.80
C THR A 61 -4.43 3.86 -20.75
N THR A 62 -4.25 2.54 -20.62
CA THR A 62 -5.29 1.73 -19.99
C THR A 62 -5.31 2.19 -18.54
N PRO A 63 -6.40 2.79 -18.04
CA PRO A 63 -6.43 3.44 -16.72
C PRO A 63 -6.22 2.50 -15.53
N ASN A 64 -5.89 1.24 -15.76
CA ASN A 64 -6.01 0.16 -14.78
C ASN A 64 -4.78 -0.77 -14.68
N SER A 65 -3.57 -0.38 -15.10
CA SER A 65 -2.36 -1.16 -14.76
C SER A 65 -1.73 -0.68 -13.45
N PRO A 66 -1.34 -1.56 -12.51
CA PRO A 66 -0.73 -1.11 -11.25
C PRO A 66 0.63 -0.48 -11.51
N THR A 67 0.95 0.57 -10.75
CA THR A 67 2.35 1.01 -10.64
C THR A 67 3.05 0.10 -9.63
N ILE A 68 4.21 -0.45 -10.00
CA ILE A 68 4.97 -1.36 -9.13
C ILE A 68 6.26 -0.69 -8.63
N TYR A 69 6.46 -0.74 -7.33
CA TYR A 69 7.69 -0.30 -6.66
C TYR A 69 8.46 -1.49 -6.11
N SER A 70 9.74 -1.59 -6.43
CA SER A 70 10.68 -2.47 -5.74
C SER A 70 11.28 -1.70 -4.57
N ILE A 71 11.12 -2.22 -3.36
CA ILE A 71 11.67 -1.61 -2.15
C ILE A 71 12.53 -2.61 -1.42
N THR A 72 13.76 -2.20 -1.09
CA THR A 72 14.68 -2.93 -0.20
C THR A 72 14.83 -2.15 1.09
N PHE A 73 14.83 -2.84 2.22
CA PHE A 73 14.92 -2.24 3.56
C PHE A 73 15.40 -3.26 4.59
N THR A 74 15.85 -2.78 5.74
CA THR A 74 16.18 -3.58 6.92
C THR A 74 15.12 -3.36 7.98
N THR A 75 14.64 -4.42 8.62
CA THR A 75 13.62 -4.32 9.70
C THR A 75 13.98 -5.25 10.86
N LEU A 76 13.47 -4.94 12.05
CA LEU A 76 13.63 -5.80 13.22
C LEU A 76 12.60 -6.92 13.22
N THR A 77 13.07 -8.11 13.60
CA THR A 77 12.23 -9.28 13.87
C THR A 77 11.72 -9.23 15.32
N PRO A 78 10.73 -10.07 15.70
CA PRO A 78 10.30 -10.15 17.09
C PRO A 78 11.44 -10.46 18.09
N ALA A 79 12.50 -11.13 17.63
CA ALA A 79 13.69 -11.42 18.41
C ALA A 79 14.73 -10.28 18.40
N MET A 80 14.34 -9.07 17.99
CA MET A 80 15.18 -7.87 17.87
C MET A 80 16.43 -8.05 16.99
N ARG A 81 16.39 -9.01 16.06
CA ARG A 81 17.43 -9.18 15.03
C ARG A 81 17.06 -8.44 13.77
N GLU A 82 18.05 -7.81 13.17
CA GLU A 82 17.94 -7.21 11.85
C GLU A 82 17.68 -8.26 10.77
N SER A 83 16.80 -7.91 9.83
CA SER A 83 16.45 -8.73 8.70
C SER A 83 16.34 -7.85 7.47
N GLU A 84 17.22 -8.06 6.51
CA GLU A 84 17.10 -7.46 5.19
C GLU A 84 15.93 -8.09 4.42
N ARG A 85 15.11 -7.24 3.82
CA ARG A 85 13.92 -7.63 3.07
C ARG A 85 13.82 -6.87 1.77
N LYS A 86 13.22 -7.55 0.80
CA LYS A 86 12.84 -6.95 -0.49
C LYS A 86 11.38 -7.23 -0.74
N VAL A 87 10.67 -6.22 -1.24
CA VAL A 87 9.26 -6.28 -1.55
C VAL A 87 8.97 -5.64 -2.90
N TYR A 88 7.95 -6.15 -3.56
CA TYR A 88 7.21 -5.42 -4.58
C TYR A 88 5.93 -4.86 -3.97
N ILE A 89 5.66 -3.60 -4.26
CA ILE A 89 4.41 -2.93 -3.87
C ILE A 89 3.70 -2.51 -5.15
N SER A 90 2.59 -3.19 -5.45
CA SER A 90 1.67 -2.79 -6.51
C SER A 90 0.69 -1.77 -5.98
N THR A 91 0.44 -0.73 -6.77
CA THR A 91 -0.18 0.50 -6.33
C THR A 91 -1.23 0.93 -7.35
N TYR A 92 -2.45 1.18 -6.85
CA TYR A 92 -3.56 1.79 -7.59
C TYR A 92 -4.02 3.04 -6.87
N ILE A 93 -4.24 4.11 -7.61
CA ILE A 93 -4.73 5.39 -7.08
C ILE A 93 -6.12 5.59 -7.68
N ILE A 94 -7.12 5.75 -6.81
CA ILE A 94 -8.53 5.98 -7.18
C ILE A 94 -8.93 7.38 -6.70
N ASN A 95 -9.60 8.14 -7.56
CA ASN A 95 -10.07 9.51 -7.28
C ASN A 95 -8.95 10.47 -6.81
N ASP A 96 -7.70 10.24 -7.24
CA ASP A 96 -6.50 11.01 -6.85
C ASP A 96 -6.23 11.09 -5.33
N GLN A 97 -6.95 10.29 -4.53
CA GLN A 97 -6.93 10.34 -3.07
C GLN A 97 -6.67 8.97 -2.46
N ASP A 98 -7.36 7.93 -2.91
CA ASP A 98 -7.29 6.62 -2.27
C ASP A 98 -6.25 5.73 -2.94
N VAL A 99 -5.29 5.23 -2.17
CA VAL A 99 -4.23 4.35 -2.63
C VAL A 99 -4.43 2.95 -2.11
N PHE A 100 -4.64 2.02 -3.04
CA PHE A 100 -4.73 0.60 -2.78
C PHE A 100 -3.39 -0.06 -3.08
N MET A 101 -2.91 -0.87 -2.14
CA MET A 101 -1.59 -1.46 -2.19
C MET A 101 -1.61 -2.97 -1.98
N LEU A 102 -0.93 -3.70 -2.85
CA LEU A 102 -0.55 -5.09 -2.61
C LEU A 102 0.96 -5.14 -2.32
N VAL A 103 1.31 -5.52 -1.09
CA VAL A 103 2.69 -5.70 -0.66
C VAL A 103 3.04 -7.18 -0.71
N VAL A 104 3.98 -7.54 -1.58
CA VAL A 104 4.44 -8.92 -1.79
C VAL A 104 5.95 -8.96 -1.60
N GLY A 105 6.44 -9.79 -0.68
CA GLY A 105 7.88 -9.95 -0.53
C GLY A 105 8.26 -10.81 0.65
N SER A 106 9.57 -10.87 0.92
CA SER A 106 10.18 -11.79 1.86
C SER A 106 11.54 -11.25 2.32
N THR A 107 12.23 -12.02 3.17
CA THR A 107 13.67 -11.85 3.40
C THR A 107 14.44 -11.91 2.08
N TYR A 108 15.49 -11.11 1.97
CA TYR A 108 16.25 -10.89 0.74
C TYR A 108 16.63 -12.20 0.01
N ASN A 109 17.30 -13.13 0.71
CA ASN A 109 17.73 -14.42 0.13
C ASN A 109 16.59 -15.31 -0.40
N ARG A 110 15.38 -15.21 0.18
CA ARG A 110 14.22 -15.97 -0.31
C ARG A 110 13.52 -15.25 -1.45
N PHE A 111 13.59 -13.92 -1.44
CA PHE A 111 13.05 -13.10 -2.50
C PHE A 111 13.75 -13.41 -3.82
N GLU A 112 15.08 -13.41 -3.85
CA GLU A 112 15.85 -13.68 -5.08
C GLU A 112 15.49 -15.04 -5.70
N LYS A 113 15.29 -16.07 -4.87
CA LYS A 113 14.89 -17.41 -5.31
C LYS A 113 13.47 -17.49 -5.91
N ARG A 114 12.62 -16.50 -5.64
CA ARG A 114 11.20 -16.48 -6.04
C ARG A 114 10.82 -15.19 -6.75
N GLU A 115 11.79 -14.42 -7.23
CA GLU A 115 11.56 -13.06 -7.72
C GLU A 115 10.57 -13.03 -8.87
N SER A 116 10.67 -13.98 -9.81
CA SER A 116 9.75 -14.11 -10.94
C SER A 116 8.30 -14.35 -10.50
N LEU A 117 8.08 -15.24 -9.54
CA LEU A 117 6.76 -15.53 -8.99
C LEU A 117 6.21 -14.31 -8.23
N LEU A 118 7.01 -13.69 -7.37
CA LEU A 118 6.61 -12.52 -6.59
C LEU A 118 6.27 -11.35 -7.51
N ARG A 119 7.03 -11.17 -8.59
CA ARG A 119 6.76 -10.18 -9.64
C ARG A 119 5.42 -10.45 -10.32
N ARG A 120 5.16 -11.70 -10.72
CA ARG A 120 3.89 -12.08 -11.35
C ARG A 120 2.69 -11.84 -10.45
N VAL A 121 2.83 -12.13 -9.15
CA VAL A 121 1.77 -11.85 -8.16
C VAL A 121 1.54 -10.35 -8.04
N ALA A 122 2.61 -9.55 -7.97
CA ALA A 122 2.50 -8.09 -7.95
C ALA A 122 1.78 -7.56 -9.20
N GLU A 123 2.15 -8.05 -10.39
CA GLU A 123 1.54 -7.66 -11.66
C GLU A 123 0.08 -8.09 -11.80
N SER A 124 -0.33 -9.19 -11.16
CA SER A 124 -1.72 -9.68 -11.18
C SER A 124 -2.70 -8.89 -10.30
N PHE A 125 -2.21 -7.92 -9.52
CA PHE A 125 -3.07 -7.12 -8.67
C PHE A 125 -3.96 -6.21 -9.52
N SER A 126 -5.26 -6.20 -9.23
CA SER A 126 -6.23 -5.31 -9.85
C SER A 126 -7.21 -4.80 -8.80
N VAL A 127 -7.64 -3.55 -8.95
CA VAL A 127 -8.67 -2.94 -8.10
C VAL A 127 -9.86 -2.59 -8.98
N VAL A 128 -11.06 -2.89 -8.50
CA VAL A 128 -12.32 -2.62 -9.20
C VAL A 128 -13.20 -1.80 -8.27
N GLU A 129 -13.79 -0.74 -8.79
CA GLU A 129 -14.76 0.05 -8.03
C GLU A 129 -15.97 -0.79 -7.66
N ALA A 130 -16.41 -0.68 -6.40
CA ALA A 130 -17.61 -1.35 -5.96
C ALA A 130 -18.85 -0.76 -6.69
N PRO A 131 -19.85 -1.59 -7.05
CA PRO A 131 -21.11 -1.09 -7.59
C PRO A 131 -21.73 -0.06 -6.65
N LYS A 132 -22.23 1.05 -7.21
CA LYS A 132 -22.90 2.10 -6.42
C LYS A 132 -24.17 1.51 -5.81
N SER A 133 -24.15 1.31 -4.48
CA SER A 133 -25.33 0.85 -3.75
C SER A 133 -26.29 2.00 -3.47
N SER A 134 -27.59 1.77 -3.66
CA SER A 134 -28.67 2.68 -3.28
C SER A 134 -29.11 2.53 -1.81
N LEU A 135 -28.39 1.74 -1.00
CA LEU A 135 -28.67 1.55 0.41
C LEU A 135 -28.59 2.89 1.16
N LYS A 136 -29.72 3.32 1.73
CA LYS A 136 -29.77 4.46 2.67
C LYS A 136 -28.87 4.14 3.86
N LYS A 137 -27.87 5.00 4.11
CA LYS A 137 -27.12 4.98 5.37
C LYS A 137 -28.11 5.26 6.51
N PHE A 138 -28.48 4.24 7.27
CA PHE A 138 -29.21 4.44 8.52
C PHE A 138 -28.24 5.08 9.50
N ASN A 139 -28.41 6.38 9.75
CA ASN A 139 -27.74 7.04 10.87
C ASN A 139 -28.31 6.45 12.15
N THR A 140 -27.54 5.57 12.80
CA THR A 140 -27.86 5.07 14.14
C THR A 140 -27.80 6.24 15.10
N LYS A 141 -28.97 6.82 15.43
CA LYS A 141 -29.08 7.70 16.60
C LYS A 141 -28.68 6.87 17.81
N LYS A 142 -27.69 7.36 18.54
CA LYS A 142 -27.26 6.88 19.87
C LYS A 142 -28.50 6.77 20.75
N ILE A 143 -28.96 5.55 21.02
CA ILE A 143 -29.99 5.30 22.03
C ILE A 143 -29.26 5.49 23.36
N VAL A 144 -29.50 6.63 24.00
CA VAL A 144 -29.14 6.85 25.40
C VAL A 144 -30.20 6.09 26.19
N MET A 145 -29.81 4.97 26.80
CA MET A 145 -30.60 4.37 27.87
C MET A 145 -30.32 5.21 29.11
N GLU A 146 -31.30 6.01 29.52
CA GLU A 146 -31.34 6.53 30.88
C GLU A 146 -31.75 5.35 31.77
N GLU A 147 -30.87 4.97 32.70
CA GLU A 147 -31.20 4.10 33.82
C GLU A 147 -32.11 4.91 34.75
N GLU A 148 -33.38 4.50 34.86
CA GLU A 148 -34.23 4.91 35.98
C GLU A 148 -33.76 4.13 37.21
N ASP A 149 -33.18 4.87 38.16
CA ASP A 149 -32.96 4.44 39.54
C ASP A 149 -34.33 4.28 40.21
N ASP A 150 -34.77 3.03 40.41
CA ASP A 150 -35.87 2.72 41.33
C ASP A 150 -35.29 2.28 42.68
N GLU A 151 -35.83 2.91 43.73
CA GLU A 151 -35.52 2.93 45.18
C GLU A 151 -35.09 1.62 45.87
#